data_AF-A0A6L9J3K0-F1
#
_entry.id   AF-A0A6L9J3K0-F1
#
_cell.length_a   1.000
_cell.length_b   1.000
_cell.length_c   1.000
_cell.angle_alpha   90.00
_cell.angle_beta   90.00
_cell.angle_gamma   90.00
#
_symmetry.space_group_name_H-M   'P 1'
#
loop_
_entity.id
_entity.type
_entity.pdbx_description
1 polymer ?
#
loop_
_entity_poly.entity_id
_entity_poly.type
_entity_poly.pdbx_seq_one_letter_code
_entity_poly.pdbx_strand_id
1 'polypeptide(L)'
;LHCVVGLFFYAKPLGEIARAGFFNAADKTPARDGAFWFMFTGAMLLLLGEVVRWTHKRTGTLPASLGWGFLALSVVGALMMPVSGFWLVIPVSGLLLRAARR
;
A
#
# COMPACT_ATOMS: atom_id res chain seq x y z
N LEU A 1 3.96 -5.85 -5.08
CA LEU A 1 3.14 -5.48 -6.26
C LEU A 1 2.98 -3.97 -6.37
N HIS A 2 2.32 -3.29 -5.41
CA HIS A 2 2.10 -1.82 -5.42
C HIS A 2 3.34 -1.02 -5.83
N CYS A 3 4.47 -1.18 -5.13
CA CYS A 3 5.70 -0.44 -5.45
C CYS A 3 6.26 -0.76 -6.85
N VAL A 4 6.15 -2.01 -7.32
CA VAL A 4 6.65 -2.40 -8.65
C VAL A 4 5.83 -1.73 -9.74
N VAL A 5 4.50 -1.69 -9.59
CA VAL A 5 3.61 -0.94 -10.47
C VAL A 5 3.96 0.55 -10.45
N GLY A 6 4.18 1.11 -9.26
CA GLY A 6 4.58 2.50 -9.10
C GLY A 6 5.90 2.84 -9.82
N LEU A 7 6.91 1.98 -9.69
CA LEU A 7 8.19 2.15 -10.39
C LEU A 7 8.03 2.18 -11.91
N PHE A 8 7.09 1.39 -12.46
CA PHE A 8 6.84 1.34 -13.90
C PHE A 8 6.07 2.57 -14.39
N PHE A 9 4.93 2.88 -13.77
CA PHE A 9 4.05 3.97 -14.20
C PHE A 9 4.59 5.37 -13.86
N TYR A 10 5.32 5.50 -12.75
CA TYR A 10 5.90 6.76 -12.30
C TYR A 10 7.40 6.87 -12.58
N ALA A 11 7.97 6.03 -13.45
CA ALA A 11 9.41 6.03 -13.75
C ALA A 11 9.95 7.43 -14.08
N LYS A 12 9.26 8.18 -14.93
CA LYS A 12 9.64 9.55 -15.32
C LYS A 12 9.59 10.53 -14.13
N PRO A 13 8.46 10.75 -13.45
CA PRO A 13 8.42 11.68 -12.31
C PRO A 13 9.34 11.26 -11.16
N LEU A 14 9.54 9.95 -10.92
CA LEU A 14 10.52 9.49 -9.93
C LEU A 14 11.97 9.83 -10.33
N GLY A 15 12.33 9.65 -11.60
CA GLY A 15 13.64 10.06 -12.11
C GLY A 15 13.85 11.57 -12.04
N GLU A 16 12.79 12.35 -12.23
CA GLU A 16 12.83 13.80 -12.05
C GLU A 16 13.00 14.22 -10.58
N ILE A 17 12.32 13.57 -9.64
CA ILE A 17 12.50 13.79 -8.19
C ILE A 17 13.96 13.47 -7.81
N ALA A 18 14.49 12.34 -8.27
CA ALA A 18 15.87 11.94 -7.98
C ALA A 18 16.91 12.96 -8.46
N ARG A 19 16.64 13.66 -9.57
CA ARG A 19 17.51 14.72 -10.10
C ARG A 19 17.31 16.07 -9.41
N ALA A 20 16.16 16.31 -8.77
CA ALA A 20 15.81 17.57 -8.15
C ALA A 20 16.40 17.76 -6.74
N GLY A 21 17.14 16.78 -6.22
CA GLY A 21 17.73 16.80 -4.89
C GLY A 21 16.81 16.15 -3.83
N PHE A 22 17.12 16.35 -2.55
CA PHE A 22 16.40 15.71 -1.44
C PHE A 22 15.32 16.60 -0.82
N PHE A 23 15.56 17.90 -0.72
CA PHE A 23 14.65 18.83 -0.06
C PHE A 23 13.66 19.43 -1.07
N ASN A 24 12.36 19.37 -0.74
CA ASN A 24 11.27 19.91 -1.56
C ASN A 24 11.31 19.45 -3.04
N ALA A 25 11.68 18.20 -3.28
CA ALA A 25 11.86 17.65 -4.63
C ALA A 25 10.57 17.08 -5.24
N ALA A 26 9.65 16.59 -4.40
CA ALA A 26 8.40 15.95 -4.80
C ALA A 26 7.25 16.95 -5.06
N ASP A 27 7.14 18.00 -4.26
CA ASP A 27 6.01 18.95 -4.27
C ASP A 27 6.15 20.07 -5.33
N LYS A 28 6.72 19.73 -6.50
CA LYS A 28 6.93 20.70 -7.60
C LYS A 28 5.89 20.57 -8.71
N THR A 29 5.30 19.39 -8.88
CA THR A 29 4.24 19.15 -9.87
C THR A 29 3.29 18.07 -9.34
N PRO A 30 2.00 18.06 -9.75
CA PRO A 30 1.06 17.00 -9.36
C PRO A 30 1.53 15.59 -9.69
N ALA A 31 2.28 15.43 -10.79
CA ALA A 31 2.83 14.14 -11.19
C ALA A 31 3.93 13.63 -10.24
N ARG A 32 4.78 14.54 -9.73
CA ARG A 32 5.83 14.19 -8.76
C ARG A 32 5.26 13.95 -7.37
N ASP A 33 4.32 14.79 -6.95
CA ASP A 33 3.62 14.63 -5.68
C ASP A 33 2.88 13.27 -5.63
N GLY A 34 2.09 12.97 -6.67
CA GLY A 34 1.40 11.69 -6.81
C GLY A 34 2.37 10.50 -6.84
N ALA A 35 3.48 10.61 -7.59
CA ALA A 35 4.51 9.57 -7.64
C ALA A 35 5.14 9.31 -6.26
N PHE A 36 5.46 10.38 -5.53
CA PHE A 36 6.03 10.28 -4.20
C PHE A 36 5.07 9.63 -3.22
N TRP A 37 3.82 10.14 -3.10
CA TRP A 37 2.83 9.57 -2.20
C TRP A 37 2.48 8.13 -2.53
N PHE A 38 2.41 7.79 -3.82
CA PHE A 38 2.17 6.42 -4.25
C PHE A 38 3.28 5.47 -3.76
N MET A 39 4.55 5.85 -3.96
CA MET A 39 5.70 5.03 -3.54
C MET A 39 5.87 5.00 -2.03
N PHE A 40 5.69 6.14 -1.36
CA PHE A 40 5.80 6.28 0.09
C PHE A 40 4.75 5.42 0.81
N THR A 41 3.49 5.50 0.38
CA THR A 41 2.42 4.63 0.88
C THR A 41 2.75 3.15 0.65
N GLY A 42 3.29 2.81 -0.53
CA GLY A 42 3.78 1.47 -0.82
C GLY A 42 4.85 0.97 0.16
N ALA A 43 5.83 1.81 0.50
CA ALA A 43 6.86 1.48 1.48
C ALA A 43 6.27 1.29 2.88
N MET A 44 5.33 2.15 3.31
CA MET A 44 4.61 2.00 4.57
C MET A 44 3.82 0.68 4.62
N LEU A 45 3.17 0.28 3.52
CA LEU A 45 2.46 -0.99 3.43
C LEU A 45 3.39 -2.20 3.55
N LEU A 46 4.61 -2.14 3.01
CA LEU A 46 5.62 -3.20 3.18
C LEU A 46 6.04 -3.32 4.65
N LEU A 47 6.29 -2.20 5.32
CA LEU A 47 6.63 -2.17 6.75
C LEU A 47 5.48 -2.69 7.60
N LEU A 48 4.24 -2.30 7.29
CA LEU A 48 3.05 -2.84 7.95
C LEU A 48 2.93 -4.35 7.75
N GLY A 49 3.18 -4.85 6.53
CA GLY A 49 3.21 -6.28 6.24
C GLY A 49 4.26 -7.03 7.09
N GLU A 50 5.42 -6.41 7.33
CA GLU A 50 6.44 -6.98 8.22
C GLU A 50 5.96 -7.04 9.67
N VAL A 51 5.35 -5.97 10.18
CA VAL A 51 4.79 -5.92 11.54
C VAL A 51 3.69 -6.98 11.71
N VAL A 52 2.83 -7.15 10.71
CA VAL A 52 1.77 -8.18 10.71
C VAL A 52 2.38 -9.57 10.75
N ARG A 53 3.38 -9.83 9.90
CA ARG A 53 4.09 -11.12 9.85
C ARG A 53 4.78 -11.44 11.16
N TRP A 54 5.47 -10.46 11.74
CA TRP A 54 6.16 -10.59 13.01
C TRP A 54 5.18 -10.86 14.16
N THR A 55 4.06 -10.12 14.20
CA THR A 55 3.02 -10.29 15.23
C THR A 55 2.45 -11.69 15.16
N HIS A 56 1.99 -12.11 13.98
CA HIS A 56 1.43 -13.45 13.78
C HIS A 56 2.40 -14.57 14.18
N LYS A 57 3.70 -14.42 13.89
CA LYS A 57 4.72 -15.40 14.32
C LYS A 57 4.87 -15.47 15.84
N ARG A 58 4.61 -14.40 16.58
CA ARG A 58 4.76 -14.34 18.04
C ARG A 58 3.50 -14.74 18.79
N THR A 59 2.34 -14.37 18.29
CA THR A 59 1.05 -14.58 18.98
C THR A 59 0.27 -15.78 18.44
N GLY A 60 0.63 -16.29 17.26
CA GLY A 60 -0.13 -17.33 16.56
C GLY A 60 -1.43 -16.86 15.92
N THR A 61 -1.83 -15.60 16.16
CA THR A 61 -3.11 -15.04 15.75
C THR A 61 -2.99 -13.54 15.43
N LEU A 62 -3.99 -12.97 14.77
CA LEU A 62 -4.05 -11.54 14.43
C LEU A 62 -5.39 -10.94 14.85
N PRO A 63 -5.46 -9.64 15.17
CA PRO A 63 -6.74 -9.01 15.48
C PRO A 63 -7.64 -8.96 14.24
N ALA A 64 -8.89 -9.43 14.38
CA ALA A 64 -9.87 -9.42 13.28
C ALA A 64 -10.17 -8.02 12.73
N SER A 65 -10.02 -6.98 13.56
CA SER A 65 -10.17 -5.57 13.16
C SER A 65 -9.26 -5.19 11.98
N LEU A 66 -8.06 -5.78 11.91
CA LEU A 66 -7.15 -5.55 10.80
C LEU A 66 -7.74 -6.08 9.49
N GLY A 67 -8.23 -7.32 9.48
CA GLY A 67 -8.86 -7.93 8.30
C GLY A 67 -10.11 -7.17 7.84
N TRP A 68 -10.99 -6.79 8.77
CA TRP A 68 -12.19 -6.01 8.45
C TRP A 68 -11.85 -4.59 7.97
N GLY A 69 -10.86 -3.94 8.56
CA GLY A 69 -10.40 -2.61 8.13
C GLY A 69 -9.87 -2.61 6.70
N PHE A 70 -8.99 -3.57 6.36
CA PHE A 70 -8.51 -3.74 4.99
C PHE A 70 -9.63 -4.09 4.02
N LEU A 71 -10.61 -4.91 4.42
CA LEU A 71 -11.77 -5.22 3.58
C LEU A 71 -12.60 -3.97 3.29
N ALA A 72 -12.96 -3.20 4.31
CA ALA A 72 -13.74 -1.97 4.15
C ALA A 72 -13.05 -0.98 3.21
N LEU A 73 -11.74 -0.72 3.42
CA LEU A 73 -10.95 0.15 2.55
C LEU A 73 -10.89 -0.38 1.11
N SER A 74 -10.73 -1.68 0.93
CA SER A 74 -10.68 -2.29 -0.40
C SER A 74 -12.01 -2.19 -1.15
N VAL A 75 -13.14 -2.36 -0.46
CA VAL A 75 -14.47 -2.24 -1.04
C VAL A 75 -14.74 -0.79 -1.43
N VAL A 76 -14.50 0.16 -0.53
CA VAL A 76 -14.66 1.60 -0.83
C VAL A 76 -13.78 1.99 -2.02
N GLY A 77 -12.50 1.60 -2.01
CA GLY A 77 -11.57 1.91 -3.09
C GLY A 77 -11.98 1.29 -4.43
N ALA A 78 -12.43 0.03 -4.44
CA ALA A 78 -12.89 -0.66 -5.65
C ALA A 78 -14.17 -0.04 -6.22
N LEU A 79 -15.08 0.43 -5.37
CA LEU A 79 -16.30 1.13 -5.79
C LEU A 79 -16.00 2.52 -6.35
N MET A 80 -15.10 3.28 -5.70
CA MET A 80 -14.74 4.63 -6.14
C MET A 80 -13.84 4.62 -7.38
N MET A 81 -12.97 3.61 -7.53
CA MET A 81 -12.06 3.48 -8.67
C MET A 81 -12.03 2.04 -9.20
N PRO A 82 -13.02 1.64 -10.03
CA PRO A 82 -13.18 0.27 -10.53
C PRO A 82 -12.13 -0.20 -11.56
N VAL A 83 -11.18 0.64 -11.96
CA VAL A 83 -10.05 0.28 -12.86
C VAL A 83 -8.71 0.19 -12.09
N SER A 84 -8.72 0.45 -10.78
CA SER A 84 -7.53 0.49 -9.91
C SER A 84 -6.99 -0.89 -9.50
N GLY A 85 -6.21 -0.97 -8.42
CA GLY A 85 -5.75 -2.24 -7.84
C GLY A 85 -6.47 -2.66 -6.55
N PHE A 86 -7.49 -1.92 -6.08
CA PHE A 86 -8.02 -2.09 -4.72
C PHE A 86 -8.63 -3.48 -4.47
N TRP A 87 -9.21 -4.13 -5.47
CA TRP A 87 -9.72 -5.50 -5.34
C TRP A 87 -8.65 -6.53 -4.99
N LEU A 88 -7.37 -6.26 -5.27
CA LEU A 88 -6.27 -7.16 -4.89
C LEU A 88 -6.07 -7.23 -3.38
N VAL A 89 -6.60 -6.27 -2.63
CA VAL A 89 -6.56 -6.25 -1.17
C VAL A 89 -7.64 -7.16 -0.56
N ILE A 90 -8.75 -7.41 -1.26
CA ILE A 90 -9.83 -8.30 -0.80
C ILE A 90 -9.33 -9.70 -0.39
N PRO A 91 -8.56 -10.44 -1.22
CA PRO A 91 -8.04 -11.74 -0.80
C PRO A 91 -7.07 -11.64 0.39
N VAL A 92 -6.29 -10.55 0.49
CA VAL A 92 -5.41 -10.30 1.64
C VAL A 92 -6.23 -10.14 2.92
N SER A 93 -7.33 -9.37 2.87
CA SER A 93 -8.28 -9.23 3.98
C SER A 93 -8.86 -10.57 4.42
N GLY A 94 -9.19 -11.45 3.47
CA GLY A 94 -9.63 -12.83 3.75
C GLY A 94 -8.59 -13.65 4.51
N LEU A 95 -7.30 -13.54 4.12
CA LEU A 95 -6.21 -14.21 4.82
C LEU A 95 -6.03 -13.67 6.24
N LEU A 96 -6.12 -12.36 6.44
CA LEU A 96 -6.05 -11.73 7.77
C LEU A 96 -7.19 -12.21 8.67
N LEU A 97 -8.43 -12.26 8.16
CA LEU A 97 -9.59 -12.76 8.90
C LEU A 97 -9.46 -14.26 9.23
N ARG A 98 -8.86 -15.05 8.34
CA ARG A 98 -8.58 -16.47 8.63
C ARG A 98 -7.51 -16.62 9.71
N ALA A 99 -6.48 -15.78 9.69
CA ALA A 99 -5.44 -15.76 10.73
C ALA A 99 -5.98 -15.33 12.10
N ALA A 100 -7.05 -14.54 12.15
CA ALA A 100 -7.72 -14.13 13.38
C ALA A 100 -8.59 -15.23 14.04
N ARG A 101 -8.84 -16.35 13.35
CA ARG A 101 -9.67 -17.46 13.84
C ARG A 101 -8.85 -18.66 14.33
N ARG A 102 -7.53 -18.56 14.31
CA ARG A 102 -6.59 -19.57 14.81
C ARG A 102 -6.01 -19.10 16.12
#